data_AF-A0A941A044-F1
#
_entry.id   AF-A0A941A044-F1
#
_cell.length_a   1.000
_cell.length_b   1.000
_cell.length_c   1.000
_cell.angle_alpha   90.00
_cell.angle_beta   90.00
_cell.angle_gamma   90.00
#
_symmetry.space_group_name_H-M   'P 1'
#
loop_
_entity.id
_entity.type
_entity.pdbx_description
1 polymer ?
#
loop_
_entity_poly.entity_id
_entity_poly.type
_entity_poly.pdbx_seq_one_letter_code
_entity_poly.pdbx_strand_id
1 'polypeptide(L)' 'MKIGVTCYPTYGGSGVVATELGKAMAQRQHHIHFISYALPFRLQHYDERIFFHEVEMVSYPLLEHSTYAIA' A
#
# COMPACT_ATOMS: atom_id res chain seq x y z
N MET A 1 -8.29 13.90 5.39
CA MET A 1 -7.39 13.29 6.39
C MET A 1 -6.15 12.74 5.69
N LYS A 2 -5.07 12.43 6.41
CA LYS A 2 -3.91 11.67 5.88
C LYS A 2 -4.02 10.23 6.37
N ILE A 3 -4.05 9.25 5.47
CA ILE A 3 -4.34 7.84 5.79
C ILE A 3 -3.23 6.96 5.20
N GLY A 4 -2.60 6.15 6.05
CA GLY A 4 -1.66 5.12 5.63
C GLY A 4 -2.37 3.80 5.34
N VAL A 5 -2.05 3.16 4.22
CA VAL A 5 -2.58 1.86 3.81
C VAL A 5 -1.41 0.90 3.61
N THR A 6 -1.28 -0.10 4.48
CA THR A 6 -0.36 -1.22 4.26
C THR A 6 -1.13 -2.40 3.66
N CYS A 7 -0.62 -2.95 2.57
CA CYS A 7 -1.21 -4.10 1.91
C CYS A 7 -0.19 -4.91 1.12
N TYR A 8 -0.50 -6.19 0.88
CA TYR A 8 0.23 -6.97 -0.10
C TYR A 8 -0.12 -6.46 -1.51
N PRO A 9 0.87 -6.21 -2.37
CA PRO A 9 0.65 -5.67 -3.71
C PRO A 9 0.22 -6.75 -4.73
N THR A 10 0.00 -7.98 -4.27
CA THR A 10 -0.26 -9.16 -5.09
C THR A 10 -1.71 -9.27 -5.56
N TYR A 11 -1.93 -10.17 -6.52
CA TYR A 11 -3.26 -10.50 -7.03
C TYR A 11 -4.04 -11.33 -6.00
N GLY A 12 -4.71 -10.64 -5.07
CA GLY A 12 -5.56 -11.24 -4.05
C GLY A 12 -6.73 -10.33 -3.68
N GLY A 13 -7.77 -10.90 -3.08
CA GLY A 13 -9.00 -10.17 -2.73
C GLY A 13 -8.74 -8.98 -1.79
N SER A 14 -7.89 -9.17 -0.78
CA SER A 14 -7.58 -8.12 0.21
C SER A 14 -6.79 -6.96 -0.40
N GLY A 15 -5.79 -7.22 -1.25
CA GLY A 15 -5.02 -6.18 -1.94
C GLY A 15 -5.88 -5.34 -2.89
N VAL A 16 -6.81 -5.99 -3.59
CA VAL A 16 -7.80 -5.30 -4.43
C VAL A 16 -8.71 -4.40 -3.59
N VAL A 17 -9.29 -4.92 -2.50
CA VAL A 17 -10.16 -4.14 -1.61
C VAL A 17 -9.42 -2.95 -1.02
N ALA A 18 -8.18 -3.14 -0.54
CA ALA A 18 -7.36 -2.06 0.01
C ALA A 18 -7.10 -0.96 -1.03
N THR A 19 -6.81 -1.34 -2.27
CA THR A 19 -6.55 -0.40 -3.36
C THR A 19 -7.80 0.39 -3.75
N GLU A 20 -8.94 -0.28 -3.93
CA GLU A 20 -10.19 0.38 -4.30
C GLU A 20 -10.76 1.25 -3.18
N LEU A 21 -10.63 0.81 -1.92
CA LEU A 21 -10.99 1.63 -0.77
C LEU A 21 -10.12 2.89 -0.70
N GLY A 22 -8.81 2.77 -0.91
CA GLY A 22 -7.90 3.92 -0.96
C GLY A 22 -8.31 4.92 -2.04
N LYS A 23 -8.58 4.46 -3.27
CA LYS A 23 -9.08 5.33 -4.35
C LYS A 23 -10.39 6.04 -3.97
N ALA A 24 -11.35 5.31 -3.41
CA ALA A 24 -12.62 5.88 -2.99
C ALA A 24 -12.48 6.91 -1.85
N MET A 25 -11.45 6.78 -1.01
CA MET A 25 -11.11 7.77 0.01
C MET A 25 -10.38 8.98 -0.58
N ALA A 26 -9.51 8.78 -1.59
CA ALA A 26 -8.86 9.87 -2.32
C ALA A 26 -9.89 10.78 -3.02
N GLN A 27 -10.90 10.17 -3.67
CA GLN A 27 -12.04 10.88 -4.27
C GLN A 27 -12.82 11.73 -3.25
N ARG A 28 -12.84 11.31 -1.98
CA ARG A 28 -13.42 12.04 -0.84
C ARG A 28 -12.46 13.08 -0.24
N GLN A 29 -11.45 13.53 -1.00
CA GLN A 29 -10.50 14.58 -0.60
C GLN A 29 -9.61 14.15 0.59
N HIS A 30 -9.27 12.87 0.69
CA HIS A 30 -8.26 12.37 1.63
C HIS A 30 -6.93 12.12 0.94
N HIS A 31 -5.83 12.30 1.66
CA HIS A 31 -4.49 11.98 1.17
C HIS A 31 -4.17 10.56 1.60
N ILE A 32 -3.94 9.69 0.63
CA ILE A 32 -3.77 8.25 0.82
C ILE A 32 -2.32 7.89 0.53
N HIS A 33 -1.69 7.24 1.49
CA HIS A 33 -0.30 6.81 1.41
C HIS A 33 -0.27 5.29 1.42
N PHE A 34 -0.08 4.67 0.24
CA PHE A 34 0.15 3.24 0.13
C PHE A 34 1.60 2.92 0.53
N ILE A 35 1.75 1.97 1.45
CA ILE A 35 3.04 1.53 1.99
C ILE A 35 3.15 0.04 1.69
N SER A 36 3.98 -0.33 0.73
CA SER A 36 4.11 -1.73 0.28
C SER A 36 5.46 -1.96 -0.40
N TYR A 37 5.88 -3.21 -0.51
CA TYR A 37 7.17 -3.56 -1.15
C TYR A 37 7.15 -3.50 -2.67
N ALA A 38 5.98 -3.32 -3.27
CA ALA A 38 5.81 -3.07 -4.70
C ALA A 38 4.52 -2.27 -4.91
N LEU A 39 4.36 -1.69 -6.11
CA LEU A 39 3.15 -0.95 -6.45
C LEU A 39 1.92 -1.89 -6.40
N PRO A 40 0.85 -1.57 -5.63
CA PRO A 40 -0.36 -2.38 -5.63
C PRO A 40 -0.92 -2.51 -7.06
N PHE A 41 -1.20 -3.74 -7.49
CA PHE A 41 -1.51 -4.05 -8.90
C PHE A 41 -2.58 -3.15 -9.54
N ARG A 42 -3.59 -2.72 -8.78
CA ARG A 42 -4.68 -1.85 -9.28
C ARG A 42 -4.43 -0.35 -9.14
N LEU A 43 -3.28 0.08 -8.62
CA LEU A 43 -2.91 1.48 -8.41
C LEU A 43 -2.26 2.11 -9.66
N GLN A 44 -2.76 1.78 -10.85
CA GLN A 44 -2.21 2.23 -12.14
C GLN A 44 -2.77 3.60 -12.62
N HIS A 45 -3.64 4.23 -11.83
CA HIS A 45 -4.20 5.55 -12.16
C HIS A 45 -3.53 6.64 -11.32
N TYR A 46 -3.17 7.73 -11.99
CA TYR A 46 -2.61 8.91 -11.36
C TYR A 46 -3.72 9.72 -10.68
N ASP A 47 -3.57 9.97 -9.38
CA ASP A 47 -4.42 10.85 -8.57
C ASP A 47 -3.49 11.70 -7.70
N GLU A 48 -3.71 13.02 -7.67
CA GLU A 48 -2.87 13.98 -6.93
C GLU A 48 -2.86 13.75 -5.39
N ARG A 49 -3.79 12.93 -4.88
CA ARG A 49 -3.95 12.64 -3.45
C ARG A 49 -3.49 11.24 -3.08
N ILE A 50 -2.97 10.47 -4.04
CA ILE A 50 -2.47 9.12 -3.83
C ILE A 50 -0.94 9.15 -3.92
N PHE A 51 -0.31 8.64 -2.87
CA PHE A 51 1.14 8.52 -2.74
C PHE A 51 1.49 7.05 -2.56
N PHE A 52 2.60 6.63 -3.15
CA PHE A 52 3.16 5.31 -2.97
C PHE A 52 4.53 5.42 -2.32
N HIS A 53 4.74 4.64 -1.27
CA HIS A 53 5.99 4.51 -0.53
C HIS A 53 6.42 3.05 -0.64
N GLU A 54 7.51 2.83 -1.37
CA GLU A 54 8.13 1.52 -1.48
C GLU A 54 8.93 1.23 -0.21
N VAL A 55 8.76 0.01 0.32
CA VAL A 55 9.48 -0.44 1.52
C VAL A 55 10.28 -1.68 1.20
N GLU A 56 11.56 -1.69 1.53
CA GLU A 56 12.39 -2.87 1.39
C GLU A 56 11.96 -3.96 2.38
N MET A 57 11.78 -5.19 1.89
CA MET A 57 11.61 -6.34 2.75
C MET A 57 12.96 -6.83 3.25
N VAL A 58 13.23 -6.65 4.54
CA VAL A 58 14.42 -7.20 5.17
C VAL A 58 14.17 -8.68 5.47
N SER A 59 14.92 -9.55 4.80
CA SER A 59 14.98 -10.97 5.16
C SER A 59 15.94 -11.15 6.32
N TYR A 60 15.41 -11.49 7.49
CA TYR A 60 16.22 -11.82 8.66
C TYR A 60 16.13 -13.33 8.91
N PRO A 61 17.24 -14.09 8.89
CA PRO A 61 17.22 -15.56 8.93
C PRO A 61 16.53 -16.17 10.16
N LEU A 62 16.43 -15.42 11.27
CA LEU A 62 15.77 -15.88 12.49
C LEU A 62 14.24 -15.64 12.49
N LEU A 63 13.71 -14.85 11.55
CA LEU A 63 12.28 -14.62 11.40
C LEU A 63 11.70 -15.59 10.37
N GLU A 64 10.62 -16.28 10.75
CA GLU A 64 9.88 -17.14 9.82
C GLU A 64 9.19 -16.35 8.69
N HIS A 65 8.93 -15.05 8.91
CA HIS A 65 8.29 -14.15 7.96
C HIS A 65 9.02 -12.80 7.86
N SER A 66 9.14 -12.28 6.64
CA SER A 66 9.71 -10.94 6.38
C SER A 66 8.88 -9.85 7.05
N THR A 67 9.53 -8.94 7.76
CA THR A 67 8.88 -7.81 8.41
C THR A 67 8.77 -6.62 7.45
N TYR A 68 7.64 -5.92 7.49
CA TYR A 68 7.55 -4.57 6.91
C TYR A 68 8.28 -3.63 7.86
N ALA A 69 9.45 -3.13 7.46
CA ALA A 69 10.15 -2.10 8.22
C ALA A 69 9.41 -0.77 8.05
N ILE A 70 8.53 -0.44 8.99
CA ILE A 70 7.88 0.88 9.06
C ILE A 70 8.66 1.67 10.12
N ALA A 71 9.52 2.59 9.69
CA ALA A 71 10.30 3.47 10.55
C ALA A 71 9.76 4.91 10.47
#